data_AF-A0A1G2PLQ3-F1
#
_entry.id   AF-A0A1G2PLQ3-F1
#
_cell.length_a   1.000
_cell.length_b   1.000
_cell.length_c   1.000
_cell.angle_alpha   90.00
_cell.angle_beta   90.00
_cell.angle_gamma   90.00
#
_symmetry.space_group_name_H-M   'P 1'
#
loop_
_entity.id
_entity.type
_entity.pdbx_description
1 polymer ?
#
loop_
_entity_poly.entity_id
_entity_poly.type
_entity_poly.pdbx_seq_one_letter_code
_entity_poly.pdbx_strand_id
1 'polypeptide(L)'
;MLRFLLKKNPIIILPLLGVVAIGIFLWQRGDFSPTPQKEEQKEKTSSTNNNGSEELVGDEEMVEETEQRSTIDDILTDIEPLLANGTKEDVKRFWFARDGGVYAEYQTREGMRMAYLQSRNGAWERAALYGAGENGWEIIEGEDVIFLNPPQEFWEYNTGARQWEKKN
;
A
#
# COMPACT_ATOMS: atom_id res chain seq x y z
N MET A 1 -10.57 -31.89 -49.67
CA MET A 1 -11.63 -30.90 -49.96
C MET A 1 -12.24 -30.49 -48.61
N LEU A 2 -11.68 -29.55 -47.86
CA LEU A 2 -11.64 -28.10 -48.10
C LEU A 2 -13.06 -27.51 -48.31
N ARG A 3 -13.58 -26.91 -47.23
CA ARG A 3 -14.48 -25.75 -47.17
C ARG A 3 -15.89 -25.89 -47.76
N PHE A 4 -16.87 -26.10 -46.88
CA PHE A 4 -18.25 -25.62 -47.03
C PHE A 4 -18.62 -24.89 -45.72
N LEU A 5 -18.48 -23.56 -45.68
CA LEU A 5 -19.54 -22.59 -45.95
C LEU A 5 -20.47 -22.34 -44.74
N LEU A 6 -19.91 -21.76 -43.67
CA LEU A 6 -20.66 -20.82 -42.84
C LEU A 6 -20.48 -19.43 -43.43
N LYS A 7 -21.41 -19.05 -44.30
CA LYS A 7 -21.54 -17.70 -44.84
C LYS A 7 -22.97 -17.23 -44.58
N LYS A 8 -23.06 -16.06 -43.95
CA LYS A 8 -24.16 -15.08 -43.98
C LYS A 8 -25.26 -15.26 -42.93
N ASN A 9 -25.11 -14.55 -41.82
CA ASN A 9 -25.94 -13.37 -41.52
C ASN A 9 -25.26 -12.52 -40.43
N PRO A 10 -24.67 -11.35 -40.80
CA PRO A 10 -24.23 -10.35 -39.84
C PRO A 10 -25.40 -9.40 -39.50
N ILE A 11 -25.27 -8.67 -38.39
CA ILE A 11 -26.13 -7.56 -37.90
C ILE A 11 -27.13 -7.95 -36.79
N ILE A 12 -26.64 -7.96 -35.55
CA ILE A 12 -27.28 -7.38 -34.35
C ILE A 12 -26.12 -6.81 -33.51
N ILE A 13 -25.69 -5.56 -33.77
CA ILE A 13 -25.94 -4.37 -32.93
C ILE A 13 -25.71 -4.62 -31.43
N LEU A 14 -24.56 -4.18 -30.92
CA LEU A 14 -24.41 -3.65 -29.56
C LEU A 14 -23.22 -2.68 -29.54
N PRO A 15 -23.45 -1.35 -29.56
CA PRO A 15 -22.42 -0.37 -29.30
C PRO A 15 -22.33 -0.16 -27.79
N LEU A 16 -21.26 -0.63 -27.17
CA LEU A 16 -20.84 -0.19 -25.83
C LEU A 16 -19.34 0.13 -25.86
N LEU A 17 -18.97 0.97 -26.83
CA LEU A 17 -17.73 1.73 -26.82
C LEU A 17 -18.02 3.03 -26.07
N GLY A 18 -17.77 3.02 -24.76
CA GLY A 18 -17.95 4.18 -23.91
C GLY A 18 -17.31 3.99 -22.56
N VAL A 19 -16.11 4.55 -22.40
CA VAL A 19 -15.43 4.86 -21.13
C VAL A 19 -14.74 3.68 -20.40
N VAL A 20 -13.65 3.12 -20.94
CA VAL A 20 -12.58 2.51 -20.11
C VAL A 20 -11.20 2.75 -20.76
N ALA A 21 -10.88 4.00 -21.08
CA ALA A 21 -9.55 4.36 -21.61
C ALA A 21 -8.92 5.57 -20.89
N ILE A 22 -9.39 5.89 -19.68
CA ILE A 22 -8.81 6.96 -18.83
C ILE A 22 -8.15 6.40 -17.56
N GLY A 23 -8.48 5.16 -17.14
CA GLY A 23 -7.96 4.60 -15.88
C GLY A 23 -6.50 4.15 -15.90
N ILE A 24 -5.96 3.78 -17.07
CA ILE A 24 -4.63 3.15 -17.16
C ILE A 24 -3.50 4.20 -17.25
N PHE A 25 -3.79 5.42 -17.70
CA PHE A 25 -2.77 6.46 -17.86
C PHE A 25 -2.47 7.26 -16.57
N LEU A 26 -3.36 7.19 -15.56
CA LEU A 26 -3.19 7.93 -14.30
C LEU A 26 -2.42 7.18 -13.21
N TRP A 27 -2.12 5.88 -13.39
CA TRP A 27 -1.38 5.12 -12.38
C TRP A 27 0.15 5.32 -12.45
N GLN A 28 0.69 5.87 -13.54
CA GLN A 28 2.13 6.15 -13.68
C GLN A 28 2.56 7.55 -13.22
N ARG A 29 1.63 8.44 -12.88
CA ARG A 29 1.93 9.78 -12.33
C ARG A 29 1.26 9.87 -10.97
N GLY A 30 2.05 9.83 -9.89
CA GLY A 30 1.59 9.91 -8.50
C GLY A 30 0.93 11.24 -8.11
N ASP A 31 -0.13 11.63 -8.80
CA ASP A 31 -0.97 12.80 -8.48
C ASP A 31 -2.36 12.32 -8.05
N PHE A 32 -2.44 11.58 -6.95
CA PHE A 32 -3.70 11.35 -6.25
C PHE A 32 -3.89 12.45 -5.19
N SER A 33 -4.29 13.65 -5.64
CA SER A 33 -4.84 14.66 -4.73
C SER A 33 -6.36 14.49 -4.65
N PRO A 34 -6.91 13.92 -3.57
CA PRO A 34 -8.35 14.06 -3.33
C PRO A 34 -8.64 15.54 -3.10
N THR A 35 -9.38 16.15 -4.02
CA THR A 35 -9.93 17.50 -3.84
C THR A 35 -10.87 17.48 -2.61
N PRO A 36 -10.60 18.28 -1.56
CA PRO A 36 -11.57 18.43 -0.49
C PRO A 36 -12.72 19.29 -1.02
N GLN A 37 -13.90 18.67 -1.19
CA GLN A 37 -15.13 19.43 -1.34
C GLN A 37 -15.38 20.21 -0.04
N LYS A 38 -15.42 21.53 -0.21
CA LYS A 38 -15.61 22.55 0.82
C LYS A 38 -17.07 23.00 0.74
N GLU A 39 -17.83 22.77 1.81
CA GLU A 39 -19.10 23.42 2.21
C GLU A 39 -19.64 22.57 3.39
N GLU A 40 -20.11 23.05 4.54
CA GLU A 40 -20.55 24.39 4.94
C GLU A 40 -20.61 24.47 6.48
N GLN A 41 -20.50 25.68 7.01
CA GLN A 41 -20.52 26.02 8.43
C GLN A 41 -21.88 25.73 9.11
N LYS A 42 -21.83 25.46 10.43
CA LYS A 42 -22.79 26.09 11.35
C LYS A 42 -22.18 26.35 12.73
N GLU A 43 -22.20 27.63 13.09
CA GLU A 43 -22.11 28.26 14.42
C GLU A 43 -22.65 27.38 15.56
N LYS A 44 -22.30 27.49 16.86
CA LYS A 44 -22.03 28.58 17.83
C LYS A 44 -21.83 27.81 19.17
N THR A 45 -21.05 28.16 20.19
CA THR A 45 -20.99 29.38 21.01
C THR A 45 -19.90 29.16 22.09
N SER A 46 -19.05 30.16 22.27
CA SER A 46 -18.67 30.82 23.53
C SER A 46 -18.75 30.06 24.87
N SER A 47 -17.63 30.01 25.60
CA SER A 47 -17.53 30.53 26.98
C SER A 47 -16.08 30.75 27.40
N THR A 48 -15.82 31.98 27.83
CA THR A 48 -14.64 32.53 28.51
C THR A 48 -14.35 31.84 29.84
N ASN A 49 -13.07 31.65 30.20
CA ASN A 49 -12.52 32.14 31.48
C ASN A 49 -10.99 32.05 31.55
N ASN A 50 -10.37 33.19 31.86
CA ASN A 50 -9.00 33.36 32.33
C ASN A 50 -8.99 33.35 33.87
N ASN A 51 -7.98 32.71 34.44
CA ASN A 51 -7.31 32.90 35.74
C ASN A 51 -6.63 31.56 36.05
N GLY A 52 -5.34 31.43 36.38
CA GLY A 52 -4.42 32.31 37.09
C GLY A 52 -3.79 31.46 38.21
N SER A 53 -2.46 31.58 38.38
CA SER A 53 -1.64 31.18 39.54
C SER A 53 -0.88 29.84 39.53
N GLU A 54 0.44 30.01 39.37
CA GLU A 54 1.54 29.55 40.22
C GLU A 54 1.94 28.06 40.30
N GLU A 55 3.11 27.80 39.71
CA GLU A 55 4.32 27.21 40.32
C GLU A 55 4.18 25.87 41.04
N LEU A 56 4.87 24.84 40.52
CA LEU A 56 5.92 24.13 41.28
C LEU A 56 6.68 23.15 40.37
N VAL A 57 7.98 23.11 40.66
CA VAL A 57 9.07 22.34 40.08
C VAL A 57 8.77 20.84 40.07
N GLY A 58 8.95 20.23 38.90
CA GLY A 58 9.17 18.81 38.72
C GLY A 58 10.04 18.63 37.49
N ASP A 59 11.34 18.46 37.70
CA ASP A 59 12.22 17.78 36.75
C ASP A 59 11.67 16.35 36.61
N GLU A 60 10.63 16.19 35.81
CA GLU A 60 10.35 14.91 35.18
C GLU A 60 11.31 14.87 34.00
N GLU A 61 12.37 14.06 34.15
CA GLU A 61 13.04 13.46 33.01
C GLU A 61 11.98 13.16 31.98
N MET A 62 11.98 13.92 30.87
CA MET A 62 11.34 13.48 29.65
C MET A 62 12.06 12.18 29.30
N VAL A 63 11.53 11.08 29.82
CA VAL A 63 11.65 9.78 29.20
C VAL A 63 11.03 10.05 27.83
N GLU A 64 11.89 10.39 26.88
CA GLU A 64 11.63 10.07 25.49
C GLU A 64 11.36 8.57 25.50
N GLU A 65 10.09 8.19 25.69
CA GLU A 65 9.51 7.10 24.92
C GLU A 65 9.77 7.49 23.47
N THR A 66 10.99 7.18 23.04
CA THR A 66 11.28 6.77 21.69
C THR A 66 10.39 5.55 21.51
N GLU A 67 9.11 5.79 21.23
CA GLU A 67 8.24 4.85 20.54
C GLU A 67 9.15 4.25 19.48
N GLN A 68 9.49 2.98 19.70
CA GLN A 68 10.41 2.24 18.86
C GLN A 68 9.69 2.09 17.52
N ARG A 69 9.73 3.14 16.70
CA ARG A 69 9.41 3.07 15.28
C ARG A 69 10.46 2.14 14.72
N SER A 70 10.15 0.85 14.72
CA SER A 70 10.93 -0.16 14.04
C SER A 70 11.23 0.39 12.66
N THR A 71 12.52 0.55 12.36
CA THR A 71 12.91 1.03 11.05
C THR A 71 12.42 0.03 10.00
N ILE A 72 12.27 0.44 8.74
CA ILE A 72 11.92 -0.50 7.67
C ILE A 72 12.89 -1.68 7.66
N ASP A 73 14.17 -1.46 7.91
CA ASP A 73 15.18 -2.52 7.98
C ASP A 73 14.98 -3.49 9.15
N ASP A 74 14.47 -3.04 10.29
CA ASP A 74 14.11 -3.92 11.41
C ASP A 74 12.92 -4.80 11.02
N ILE A 75 11.86 -4.20 10.46
CA ILE A 75 10.69 -4.94 9.98
C ILE A 75 11.09 -5.94 8.90
N LEU A 76 11.93 -5.52 7.96
CA LEU A 76 12.42 -6.39 6.89
C LEU A 76 13.21 -7.57 7.42
N THR A 77 14.01 -7.37 8.47
CA THR A 77 14.75 -8.44 9.13
C THR A 77 13.78 -9.45 9.78
N ASP A 78 12.70 -8.97 10.41
CA ASP A 78 11.71 -9.84 11.04
C ASP A 78 10.86 -10.62 10.02
N ILE A 79 10.50 -10.00 8.88
CA ILE A 79 9.66 -10.64 7.86
C ILE A 79 10.46 -11.47 6.84
N GLU A 80 11.79 -11.35 6.77
CA GLU A 80 12.62 -12.05 5.78
C GLU A 80 12.31 -13.56 5.69
N PRO A 81 12.14 -14.32 6.80
CA PRO A 81 11.79 -15.74 6.74
C PRO A 81 10.44 -16.02 6.05
N LEU A 82 9.59 -15.00 5.94
CA LEU A 82 8.26 -15.07 5.35
C LEU A 82 8.26 -14.61 3.89
N LEU A 83 9.38 -14.16 3.33
CA LEU A 83 9.51 -13.81 1.92
C LEU A 83 9.86 -15.08 1.13
N ALA A 84 8.88 -15.67 0.45
CA ALA A 84 9.03 -16.93 -0.27
C ALA A 84 10.24 -16.94 -1.23
N ASN A 85 11.37 -17.49 -0.76
CA ASN A 85 12.68 -17.50 -1.42
C ASN A 85 13.28 -16.12 -1.75
N GLY A 86 12.85 -15.06 -1.07
CA GLY A 86 13.46 -13.72 -1.15
C GLY A 86 14.22 -13.39 0.12
N THR A 87 15.19 -12.47 0.03
CA THR A 87 15.84 -11.88 1.20
C THR A 87 15.45 -10.42 1.36
N LYS A 88 15.79 -9.77 2.49
CA LYS A 88 15.52 -8.34 2.64
C LYS A 88 16.19 -7.47 1.58
N GLU A 89 17.35 -7.88 1.06
CA GLU A 89 18.07 -7.16 0.00
C GLU A 89 17.37 -7.24 -1.37
N ASP A 90 16.49 -8.24 -1.54
CA ASP A 90 15.70 -8.40 -2.75
C ASP A 90 14.51 -7.43 -2.80
N VAL A 91 14.11 -6.88 -1.65
CA VAL A 91 12.97 -5.96 -1.53
C VAL A 91 13.27 -4.65 -2.27
N LYS A 92 12.34 -4.25 -3.13
CA LYS A 92 12.41 -3.03 -3.95
C LYS A 92 11.44 -1.97 -3.48
N ARG A 93 10.25 -2.40 -3.06
CA ARG A 93 9.18 -1.51 -2.60
C ARG A 93 8.57 -2.06 -1.32
N PHE A 94 8.20 -1.18 -0.43
CA PHE A 94 7.63 -1.49 0.87
C PHE A 94 6.54 -0.49 1.20
N TRP A 95 5.39 -0.93 1.70
CA TRP A 95 4.37 0.00 2.16
C TRP A 95 3.52 -0.53 3.31
N PHE A 96 3.09 0.42 4.14
CA PHE A 96 2.13 0.16 5.19
C PHE A 96 0.71 0.20 4.64
N ALA A 97 -0.08 -0.80 4.98
CA ALA A 97 -1.50 -0.86 4.74
C ALA A 97 -2.28 -0.14 5.85
N ARG A 98 -3.49 0.35 5.53
CA ARG A 98 -4.34 1.04 6.52
C ARG A 98 -4.76 0.17 7.71
N ASP A 99 -4.78 -1.14 7.55
CA ASP A 99 -5.13 -2.09 8.61
C ASP A 99 -3.93 -2.48 9.48
N GLY A 100 -2.80 -1.79 9.33
CA GLY A 100 -1.56 -2.06 10.07
C GLY A 100 -0.73 -3.21 9.51
N GLY A 101 -1.16 -3.85 8.42
CA GLY A 101 -0.33 -4.79 7.68
C GLY A 101 0.76 -4.09 6.86
N VAL A 102 1.67 -4.89 6.31
CA VAL A 102 2.75 -4.42 5.45
C VAL A 102 2.76 -5.20 4.15
N TYR A 103 3.11 -4.52 3.08
CA TYR A 103 3.40 -5.13 1.80
C TYR A 103 4.89 -4.99 1.49
N ALA A 104 5.49 -6.09 1.07
CA ALA A 104 6.86 -6.11 0.58
C ALA A 104 6.86 -6.65 -0.85
N GLU A 105 7.36 -5.85 -1.79
CA GLU A 105 7.58 -6.26 -3.17
C GLU A 105 9.07 -6.54 -3.39
N TYR A 106 9.39 -7.73 -3.88
CA TYR A 106 10.76 -8.22 -3.94
C TYR A 106 11.02 -9.09 -5.18
N GLN A 107 12.27 -9.10 -5.61
CA GLN A 107 12.72 -9.88 -6.76
C GLN A 107 13.13 -11.29 -6.31
N THR A 108 12.62 -12.32 -6.97
CA THR A 108 13.10 -13.70 -6.80
C THR A 108 13.67 -14.24 -8.11
N ARG A 109 14.26 -15.44 -8.09
CA ARG A 109 14.68 -16.15 -9.32
C ARG A 109 13.51 -16.45 -10.26
N GLU A 110 12.31 -16.60 -9.71
CA GLU A 110 11.08 -16.95 -10.44
C GLU A 110 10.35 -15.72 -10.98
N GLY A 111 10.78 -14.51 -10.58
CA GLY A 111 10.17 -13.25 -10.96
C GLY A 111 9.85 -12.36 -9.76
N MET A 112 9.10 -11.29 -10.02
CA MET A 112 8.64 -10.38 -8.98
C MET A 112 7.58 -11.06 -8.12
N ARG A 113 7.71 -10.88 -6.80
CA ARG A 113 6.77 -11.33 -5.79
C ARG A 113 6.32 -10.14 -4.96
N MET A 114 5.14 -10.26 -4.39
CA MET A 114 4.66 -9.33 -3.37
C MET A 114 4.06 -10.14 -2.23
N ALA A 115 4.51 -9.91 -1.01
CA ALA A 115 3.95 -10.53 0.19
C ALA A 115 3.16 -9.48 0.96
N TYR A 116 1.98 -9.86 1.45
CA TYR A 116 1.23 -9.09 2.43
C TYR A 116 1.34 -9.79 3.78
N LEU A 117 1.78 -9.06 4.80
CA LEU A 117 2.04 -9.58 6.13
C LEU A 117 1.28 -8.79 7.19
N GLN A 118 0.79 -9.49 8.20
CA GLN A 118 0.08 -8.90 9.33
C GLN A 118 0.80 -9.25 10.63
N SER A 119 0.83 -8.30 11.57
CA SER A 119 1.27 -8.60 12.92
C SER A 119 0.10 -9.14 13.74
N ARG A 120 0.23 -10.38 14.22
CA ARG A 120 -0.72 -11.03 15.13
C ARG A 120 -0.01 -11.42 16.41
N ASN A 121 -0.51 -10.94 17.54
CA ASN A 121 0.07 -11.20 18.86
C ASN A 121 1.57 -10.85 18.96
N GLY A 122 2.01 -9.82 18.21
CA GLY A 122 3.42 -9.38 18.19
C GLY A 122 4.33 -10.19 17.27
N ALA A 123 3.80 -11.12 16.47
CA ALA A 123 4.56 -11.85 15.46
C ALA A 123 4.03 -11.56 14.06
N TRP A 124 4.93 -11.44 13.09
CA TRP A 124 4.55 -11.30 11.69
C TRP A 124 4.09 -12.65 11.11
N GLU A 125 3.02 -12.62 10.35
CA GLU A 125 2.51 -13.75 9.59
C GLU A 125 2.24 -13.32 8.14
N ARG A 126 2.61 -14.17 7.16
CA ARG A 126 2.27 -13.93 5.75
C ARG A 126 0.80 -14.28 5.54
N ALA A 127 -0.03 -13.27 5.28
CA ALA A 127 -1.45 -13.44 5.01
C ALA A 127 -1.74 -13.70 3.53
N ALA A 128 -0.90 -13.17 2.62
CA ALA A 128 -1.02 -13.44 1.20
C ALA A 128 0.31 -13.34 0.46
N LEU A 129 0.43 -14.08 -0.64
CA LEU A 129 1.55 -14.05 -1.58
C LEU A 129 1.03 -13.87 -2.99
N TYR A 130 1.63 -12.95 -3.73
CA TYR A 130 1.28 -12.62 -5.10
C TYR A 130 2.49 -12.76 -6.02
N GLY A 131 2.22 -13.04 -7.29
CA GLY A 131 3.20 -13.01 -8.38
C GLY A 131 2.71 -12.20 -9.56
N ALA A 132 3.61 -11.96 -10.51
CA ALA A 132 3.25 -11.35 -11.78
C ALA A 132 2.32 -12.28 -12.58
N GLY A 133 1.20 -11.72 -13.03
CA GLY A 133 0.18 -12.34 -13.86
C GLY A 133 -0.05 -11.59 -15.17
N GLU A 134 -1.02 -12.03 -15.98
CA GLU A 134 -1.28 -11.42 -17.29
C GLU A 134 -1.79 -9.98 -17.19
N ASN A 135 -2.54 -9.68 -16.12
CA ASN A 135 -3.22 -8.40 -15.91
C ASN A 135 -2.74 -7.64 -14.66
N GLY A 136 -1.59 -8.01 -14.08
CA GLY A 136 -1.06 -7.38 -12.87
C GLY A 136 -0.61 -8.40 -11.84
N TRP A 137 -0.99 -8.20 -10.57
CA TRP A 137 -0.69 -9.14 -9.49
C TRP A 137 -1.75 -10.23 -9.41
N GLU A 138 -1.30 -11.48 -9.39
CA GLU A 138 -2.14 -12.66 -9.20
C GLU A 138 -1.80 -13.33 -7.87
N ILE A 139 -2.83 -13.77 -7.15
CA ILE A 139 -2.65 -14.48 -5.88
C ILE A 139 -2.09 -15.89 -6.13
N ILE A 140 -1.10 -16.26 -5.31
CA ILE A 140 -0.47 -17.58 -5.30
C ILE A 140 -0.86 -18.34 -4.04
N GLU A 141 -0.93 -17.65 -2.91
CA GLU A 141 -1.20 -18.21 -1.59
C GLU A 141 -1.97 -17.20 -0.74
N GLY A 142 -2.87 -17.68 0.13
CA GLY A 142 -3.58 -16.85 1.10
C GLY A 142 -4.90 -16.27 0.59
N GLU A 143 -5.32 -15.15 1.18
CA GLU A 143 -6.55 -14.43 0.81
C GLU A 143 -6.25 -13.23 -0.08
N ASP A 144 -7.12 -12.96 -1.07
CA ASP A 144 -6.97 -11.81 -1.96
C ASP A 144 -7.40 -10.52 -1.25
N VAL A 145 -6.41 -9.71 -0.89
CA VAL A 145 -6.56 -8.50 -0.07
C VAL A 145 -5.94 -7.25 -0.70
N ILE A 146 -5.27 -7.39 -1.85
CA ILE A 146 -4.51 -6.31 -2.49
C ILE A 146 -5.37 -5.08 -2.83
N PHE A 147 -6.66 -5.28 -3.11
CA PHE A 147 -7.61 -4.20 -3.44
C PHE A 147 -8.43 -3.70 -2.25
N LEU A 148 -8.34 -4.39 -1.10
CA LEU A 148 -9.09 -4.03 0.11
C LEU A 148 -8.34 -3.02 0.96
N ASN A 149 -7.01 -3.04 0.87
CA ASN A 149 -6.11 -2.33 1.77
C ASN A 149 -5.20 -1.36 0.99
N PRO A 150 -5.65 -0.12 0.72
CA PRO A 150 -4.85 0.86 -0.02
C PRO A 150 -3.59 1.24 0.77
N PRO A 151 -2.49 1.59 0.06
CA PRO A 151 -1.25 2.02 0.70
C PRO A 151 -1.46 3.32 1.48
N GLN A 152 -0.92 3.37 2.71
CA GLN A 152 -0.89 4.57 3.54
C GLN A 152 0.46 5.28 3.42
N GLU A 153 1.56 4.53 3.47
CA GLU A 153 2.90 5.07 3.30
C GLU A 153 3.70 4.15 2.39
N PHE A 154 4.18 4.69 1.27
CA PHE A 154 4.89 3.94 0.25
C PHE A 154 6.37 4.33 0.21
N TRP A 155 7.23 3.32 0.15
CA TRP A 155 8.68 3.46 0.22
C TRP A 155 9.33 2.63 -0.89
N GLU A 156 10.38 3.19 -1.49
CA GLU A 156 11.16 2.53 -2.52
C GLU A 156 12.65 2.57 -2.16
N TYR A 157 13.34 1.46 -2.37
CA TYR A 157 14.76 1.37 -2.07
C TYR A 157 15.60 1.98 -3.18
N ASN A 158 16.30 3.09 -2.89
CA ASN A 158 17.23 3.71 -3.82
C ASN A 158 18.57 2.97 -3.76
N THR A 159 18.89 2.21 -4.80
CA THR A 159 20.14 1.44 -4.88
C THR A 159 21.39 2.31 -4.97
N GLY A 160 21.30 3.49 -5.58
CA GLY A 160 22.41 4.44 -5.71
C GLY A 160 22.77 5.11 -4.39
N ALA A 161 21.75 5.50 -3.61
CA ALA A 161 21.93 6.11 -2.29
C ALA A 161 21.98 5.09 -1.14
N ARG A 162 21.64 3.81 -1.41
CA ARG A 162 21.56 2.70 -0.44
C ARG A 162 20.68 3.03 0.76
N GLN A 163 19.52 3.63 0.49
CA GLN A 163 18.57 4.05 1.53
C GLN A 163 17.13 3.96 1.04
N TRP A 164 16.20 3.83 1.98
CA TRP A 164 14.76 3.91 1.71
C TRP A 164 14.34 5.35 1.48
N GLU A 165 13.57 5.57 0.42
CA GLU A 165 12.97 6.87 0.11
C GLU A 165 11.46 6.78 0.19
N LYS A 166 10.86 7.65 1.00
CA LYS A 166 9.41 7.82 1.01
C LYS A 166 8.98 8.40 -0.33
N LYS A 167 7.97 7.80 -0.94
CA LYS A 167 7.36 8.24 -2.19
C LYS A 167 5.95 8.76 -1.87
N ASN A 168 5.57 9.86 -2.50
CA ASN A 168 4.26 10.48 -2.37
C ASN A 168 3.26 9.90 -3.36
#